data_AF-A0A813D879-F1
#
_entry.id   AF-A0A813D879-F1
#
_cell.length_a   1.000
_cell.length_b   1.000
_cell.length_c   1.000
_cell.angle_alpha   90.00
_cell.angle_beta   90.00
_cell.angle_gamma   90.00
#
_symmetry.space_group_name_H-M   'P 1'
#
loop_
_entity.id
_entity.type
_entity.pdbx_description
1 polymer ?
#
loop_
_entity_poly.entity_id
_entity_poly.type
_entity_poly.pdbx_seq_one_letter_code
_entity_poly.pdbx_strand_id
1 'polypeptide(L)'
;MTLSNRRRAAATAATLGFVSAIAPAFVEASFGQFAPQTAFAFSHKRHPSQPNFRSAGWRAPRSRSAPVISVLDGQVGVWPRSSSLQAQKSADGAVNTEISLGGRVLQRLQRIAGVVFFITLDFRLKAAGISTPIAGMLGVFSLLVVLEASLGASVAGKVFSALEPGYRFLVKWASLFFVPALVKLPLALVKGDIPFSAVPSLVVLLVLGYLGSFFSCVGIANVFPPAVAVAAPTPSVLVPAAEKPAVVPLLKSPYPRPGAPFKKRWLPAYLAGMAIAVVLAKLGMASQTTAQAAFMLCASLFSFGGGQGAPAQFKALCHPLFTCIFGSWIAAWLWAVQAGPSVSFLDVLSTYGAWPGAGALLSCMLGPAVGALSLLLYERRKLIRQEMVPIMATSVASAAVSLFGTAALARALGLPQALGLASLSRCVTSAIASDMATSLGANQTLTVAMVVVTGFLGVALAPTLFGKLNLKSARTRGLAMAASAHGLGTVSLAESDKEAFPYSAVGFVLVAAASALLVQVPPVRSALVWILST
;
A
#
# COMPACT_ATOMS: atom_id res chain seq x y z
N MET A 1 -17.81 7.08 38.82
CA MET A 1 -17.20 6.73 37.50
C MET A 1 -15.72 6.46 37.68
N THR A 2 -15.25 5.24 37.37
CA THR A 2 -13.87 4.79 37.63
C THR A 2 -12.84 5.53 36.77
N LEU A 3 -11.61 5.69 37.27
CA LEU A 3 -10.46 6.31 36.58
C LEU A 3 -10.20 5.72 35.17
N SER A 4 -10.61 4.47 34.94
CA SER A 4 -10.52 3.82 33.63
C SER A 4 -11.47 4.43 32.58
N ASN A 5 -12.66 4.89 32.99
CA ASN A 5 -13.63 5.53 32.11
C ASN A 5 -13.20 6.95 31.73
N ARG A 6 -12.56 7.69 32.65
CA ARG A 6 -11.96 9.00 32.34
C ARG A 6 -10.81 8.89 31.34
N ARG A 7 -9.97 7.84 31.44
CA ARG A 7 -8.87 7.60 30.48
C ARG A 7 -9.34 7.14 29.10
N ARG A 8 -10.46 6.39 29.01
CA ARG A 8 -11.07 6.04 27.72
C ARG A 8 -11.76 7.26 27.09
N ALA A 9 -12.48 8.06 27.87
CA ALA A 9 -13.08 9.29 27.40
C ALA A 9 -12.02 10.30 26.92
N ALA A 10 -10.88 10.42 27.61
CA ALA A 10 -9.76 11.26 27.18
C ALA A 10 -9.09 10.76 25.87
N ALA A 11 -9.02 9.44 25.64
CA ALA A 11 -8.50 8.89 24.38
C ALA A 11 -9.47 9.10 23.20
N THR A 12 -10.78 8.99 23.44
CA THR A 12 -11.81 9.30 22.43
C THR A 12 -11.87 10.80 22.15
N ALA A 13 -11.74 11.65 23.18
CA ALA A 13 -11.66 13.10 23.07
C ALA A 13 -10.35 13.57 22.40
N ALA A 14 -9.22 12.89 22.60
CA ALA A 14 -7.98 13.18 21.87
C ALA A 14 -8.04 12.74 20.40
N THR A 15 -8.84 11.73 20.08
CA THR A 15 -9.07 11.29 18.69
C THR A 15 -10.06 12.21 17.97
N LEU A 16 -11.09 12.70 18.66
CA LEU A 16 -12.01 13.74 18.18
C LEU A 16 -11.32 15.12 18.10
N GLY A 17 -10.43 15.43 19.06
CA GLY A 17 -9.60 16.63 19.07
C GLY A 17 -8.53 16.65 17.97
N PHE A 18 -8.03 15.48 17.55
CA PHE A 18 -7.15 15.38 16.38
C PHE A 18 -7.91 15.69 15.08
N VAL A 19 -9.18 15.29 14.98
CA VAL A 19 -10.05 15.64 13.85
C VAL A 19 -10.47 17.12 13.90
N SER A 20 -10.71 17.67 15.10
CA SER A 20 -11.11 19.07 15.28
C SER A 20 -9.94 20.08 15.30
N ALA A 21 -8.69 19.64 15.46
CA ALA A 21 -7.51 20.51 15.43
C ALA A 21 -6.93 20.64 14.01
N ILE A 22 -7.15 19.64 13.16
CA ILE A 22 -6.75 19.71 11.74
C ILE A 22 -7.75 20.57 10.96
N ALA A 23 -9.05 20.52 11.27
CA ALA A 23 -10.07 21.22 10.50
C ALA A 23 -9.91 22.77 10.46
N PRO A 24 -9.63 23.51 11.55
CA PRO A 24 -9.55 24.97 11.52
C PRO A 24 -8.29 25.48 10.82
N ALA A 25 -7.12 24.89 11.12
CA ALA A 25 -5.86 25.25 10.45
C ALA A 25 -5.88 24.91 8.94
N PHE A 26 -6.72 23.97 8.53
CA PHE A 26 -6.94 23.58 7.14
C PHE A 26 -8.01 24.43 6.43
N VAL A 27 -8.99 24.97 7.17
CA VAL A 27 -10.07 25.84 6.65
C VAL A 27 -9.59 27.28 6.49
N GLU A 28 -8.84 27.83 7.44
CA GLU A 28 -8.29 29.20 7.38
C GLU A 28 -7.33 29.39 6.20
N ALA A 29 -6.64 28.32 5.77
CA ALA A 29 -5.72 28.34 4.64
C ALA A 29 -6.40 28.15 3.26
N SER A 30 -7.67 27.72 3.21
CA SER A 30 -8.30 27.24 1.96
C SER A 30 -9.48 28.08 1.44
N PHE A 31 -10.10 28.98 2.23
CA PHE A 31 -11.38 29.59 1.84
C PHE A 31 -11.53 31.09 2.14
N GLY A 32 -10.50 31.89 1.82
CA GLY A 32 -10.61 33.35 1.82
C GLY A 32 -11.45 33.95 0.68
N GLN A 33 -11.92 33.16 -0.29
CA GLN A 33 -12.66 33.69 -1.43
C GLN A 33 -13.73 32.70 -1.91
N PHE A 34 -14.94 33.23 -2.14
CA PHE A 34 -16.10 32.61 -2.80
C PHE A 34 -17.05 31.76 -1.94
N ALA A 35 -17.93 32.46 -1.22
CA ALA A 35 -19.37 32.17 -1.20
C ALA A 35 -20.06 33.24 -2.11
N PRO A 36 -21.39 33.22 -2.44
CA PRO A 36 -22.47 32.38 -1.88
C PRO A 36 -23.67 32.07 -2.85
N GLN A 37 -24.74 31.44 -2.29
CA GLN A 37 -26.20 31.47 -2.64
C GLN A 37 -26.68 30.75 -3.93
N THR A 38 -27.85 30.10 -4.07
CA THR A 38 -29.21 30.15 -3.47
C THR A 38 -29.89 28.77 -3.67
N ALA A 39 -30.43 28.09 -2.65
CA ALA A 39 -31.86 27.98 -2.29
C ALA A 39 -32.89 27.91 -3.45
N PHE A 40 -33.62 26.78 -3.57
CA PHE A 40 -35.06 26.77 -3.95
C PHE A 40 -35.74 25.46 -3.50
N ALA A 41 -36.93 25.60 -2.93
CA ALA A 41 -37.79 24.59 -2.32
C ALA A 41 -38.94 24.18 -3.26
N PHE A 42 -39.53 22.98 -3.08
CA PHE A 42 -40.95 22.61 -3.31
C PHE A 42 -41.11 21.09 -3.01
N SER A 43 -41.73 20.64 -1.90
CA SER A 43 -43.15 20.47 -1.54
C SER A 43 -43.86 19.22 -2.09
N HIS A 44 -44.11 18.28 -1.16
CA HIS A 44 -45.26 17.37 -0.97
C HIS A 44 -45.80 16.45 -2.09
N LYS A 45 -45.85 15.13 -1.81
CA LYS A 45 -47.09 14.39 -1.43
C LYS A 45 -46.82 12.94 -0.97
N ARG A 46 -47.56 12.50 0.06
CA ARG A 46 -47.62 11.15 0.69
C ARG A 46 -48.57 10.26 -0.14
N HIS A 47 -48.53 8.91 -0.18
CA HIS A 47 -48.79 7.83 0.80
C HIS A 47 -48.93 6.52 -0.05
N PRO A 48 -49.26 5.30 0.45
CA PRO A 48 -48.86 4.50 1.63
C PRO A 48 -48.53 3.01 1.28
N SER A 49 -48.41 2.18 2.32
CA SER A 49 -48.65 0.72 2.42
C SER A 49 -47.51 -0.31 2.19
N GLN A 50 -47.10 -0.86 3.35
CA GLN A 50 -46.52 -2.18 3.66
C GLN A 50 -47.47 -3.36 3.29
N PRO A 51 -47.08 -4.67 3.32
CA PRO A 51 -46.36 -5.30 4.45
C PRO A 51 -45.41 -6.50 4.22
N ASN A 52 -44.72 -6.79 5.33
CA ASN A 52 -43.88 -7.92 5.76
C ASN A 52 -44.16 -9.31 5.17
N PHE A 53 -43.12 -10.14 5.02
CA PHE A 53 -43.15 -11.55 5.44
C PHE A 53 -41.79 -12.09 5.94
N ARG A 54 -41.89 -13.05 6.87
CA ARG A 54 -40.90 -13.53 7.84
C ARG A 54 -39.97 -14.65 7.34
N SER A 55 -38.82 -14.69 8.01
CA SER A 55 -37.89 -15.79 8.32
C SER A 55 -38.20 -17.25 7.93
N ALA A 56 -37.16 -17.97 7.51
CA ALA A 56 -36.90 -19.34 7.95
C ALA A 56 -35.38 -19.64 7.87
N GLY A 57 -34.82 -20.10 8.99
CA GLY A 57 -33.42 -20.50 9.12
C GLY A 57 -33.20 -21.97 8.79
N TRP A 58 -31.96 -22.32 8.48
CA TRP A 58 -31.49 -23.70 8.38
C TRP A 58 -30.13 -23.84 9.09
N ARG A 59 -30.05 -24.82 10.01
CA ARG A 59 -28.84 -25.31 10.69
C ARG A 59 -28.63 -26.77 10.33
N ALA A 60 -27.36 -27.17 10.17
CA ALA A 60 -26.71 -28.43 10.62
C ALA A 60 -25.46 -28.71 9.75
N PRO A 61 -24.54 -29.64 10.08
CA PRO A 61 -24.01 -30.05 11.39
C PRO A 61 -22.45 -30.07 11.42
N ARG A 62 -21.88 -30.31 12.62
CA ARG A 62 -20.44 -30.51 12.87
C ARG A 62 -20.08 -31.99 12.75
N SER A 63 -18.99 -32.34 12.05
CA SER A 63 -18.32 -33.65 12.16
C SER A 63 -16.93 -33.52 12.79
N ARG A 64 -16.64 -34.43 13.73
CA ARG A 64 -15.31 -34.75 14.29
C ARG A 64 -14.68 -35.81 13.38
N SER A 65 -13.37 -35.73 13.13
CA SER A 65 -12.60 -36.84 12.56
C SER A 65 -11.29 -37.04 13.32
N ALA A 66 -11.05 -38.30 13.68
CA ALA A 66 -9.91 -38.88 14.37
C ALA A 66 -8.66 -39.01 13.44
N PRO A 67 -7.47 -39.38 13.97
CA PRO A 67 -6.22 -39.30 13.23
C PRO A 67 -5.95 -40.52 12.33
N VAL A 68 -5.26 -40.28 11.22
CA VAL A 68 -4.79 -41.30 10.27
C VAL A 68 -3.41 -41.79 10.72
N ILE A 69 -3.27 -43.11 10.86
CA ILE A 69 -2.03 -43.85 11.08
C ILE A 69 -1.48 -44.26 9.72
N SER A 70 -0.20 -43.98 9.44
CA SER A 70 0.58 -44.64 8.38
C SER A 70 1.90 -45.12 8.96
N VAL A 71 2.08 -46.43 9.00
CA VAL A 71 3.30 -47.14 9.39
C VAL A 71 4.13 -47.37 8.14
N LEU A 72 5.40 -46.96 8.15
CA LEU A 72 6.50 -47.56 7.39
C LEU A 72 7.83 -47.27 8.12
N ASP A 73 8.55 -48.36 8.34
CA ASP A 73 9.77 -48.64 9.12
C ASP A 73 10.73 -47.51 9.56
N GLY A 74 11.01 -47.53 10.88
CA GLY A 74 12.35 -47.88 11.34
C GLY A 74 13.40 -46.77 11.52
N GLN A 75 13.19 -45.84 12.45
CA GLN A 75 14.20 -45.40 13.44
C GLN A 75 13.52 -44.54 14.53
N VAL A 76 13.64 -44.98 15.78
CA VAL A 76 13.03 -44.34 16.96
C VAL A 76 13.87 -43.12 17.36
N GLY A 77 13.33 -41.93 17.10
CA GLY A 77 13.76 -40.67 17.72
C GLY A 77 12.52 -39.92 18.20
N VAL A 78 12.27 -39.93 19.51
CA VAL A 78 11.18 -39.20 20.15
C VAL A 78 11.50 -37.70 20.09
N TRP A 79 10.88 -36.98 19.15
CA TRP A 79 10.88 -35.52 19.16
C TRP A 79 9.79 -35.02 20.12
N PRO A 80 10.11 -34.33 21.23
CA PRO A 80 9.08 -33.73 22.07
C PRO A 80 8.44 -32.56 21.32
N ARG A 81 7.21 -32.77 20.83
CA ARG A 81 6.46 -31.82 19.99
C ARG A 81 5.84 -30.63 20.75
N SER A 82 6.23 -30.37 22.00
CA SER A 82 5.58 -29.36 22.85
C SER A 82 6.54 -28.40 23.59
N SER A 83 7.82 -28.75 23.77
CA SER A 83 8.75 -27.95 24.59
C SER A 83 9.32 -26.73 23.86
N SER A 84 9.55 -26.81 22.54
CA SER A 84 10.09 -25.68 21.75
C SER A 84 9.08 -24.56 21.53
N LEU A 85 7.80 -24.88 21.36
CA LEU A 85 6.71 -23.89 21.25
C LEU A 85 6.38 -23.21 22.57
N GLN A 86 6.53 -23.92 23.71
CA GLN A 86 6.41 -23.34 25.04
C GLN A 86 7.63 -22.52 25.43
N ALA A 87 8.86 -22.98 25.14
CA ALA A 87 10.07 -22.19 25.36
C ALA A 87 10.10 -20.91 24.52
N GLN A 88 9.60 -20.96 23.28
CA GLN A 88 9.49 -19.79 22.41
C GLN A 88 8.37 -18.83 22.84
N LYS A 89 7.22 -19.35 23.33
CA LYS A 89 6.19 -18.52 23.99
C LYS A 89 6.64 -17.91 25.31
N SER A 90 7.48 -18.61 26.09
CA SER A 90 8.03 -18.11 27.35
C SER A 90 9.12 -17.06 27.12
N ALA A 91 9.94 -17.20 26.07
CA ALA A 91 10.91 -16.20 25.64
C ALA A 91 10.24 -14.96 24.99
N ASP A 92 9.21 -15.15 24.16
CA ASP A 92 8.39 -14.07 23.61
C ASP A 92 7.52 -13.40 24.69
N GLY A 93 7.17 -14.15 25.74
CA GLY A 93 6.50 -13.65 26.94
C GLY A 93 7.43 -12.80 27.80
N ALA A 94 8.66 -13.26 28.04
CA ALA A 94 9.66 -12.54 28.85
C ALA A 94 10.14 -11.24 28.19
N VAL A 95 10.36 -11.22 26.86
CA VAL A 95 10.82 -10.01 26.13
C VAL A 95 9.74 -8.92 25.99
N ASN A 96 8.45 -9.30 26.10
CA ASN A 96 7.34 -8.33 26.12
C ASN A 96 7.06 -7.75 27.51
N THR A 97 7.83 -8.16 28.52
CA THR A 97 7.66 -7.69 29.90
C THR A 97 8.65 -6.56 30.16
N GLU A 98 8.11 -5.39 30.52
CA GLU A 98 8.81 -4.13 30.86
C GLU A 98 9.27 -3.20 29.72
N ILE A 99 8.41 -2.91 28.73
CA ILE A 99 8.42 -1.54 28.21
C ILE A 99 7.67 -0.68 29.22
N SER A 100 8.40 0.17 29.95
CA SER A 100 7.83 1.15 30.88
C SER A 100 6.66 1.90 30.22
N LEU A 101 5.67 2.33 31.02
CA LEU A 101 4.53 3.09 30.49
C LEU A 101 5.01 4.30 29.65
N GLY A 102 6.13 4.91 30.08
CA GLY A 102 6.83 5.98 29.37
C GLY A 102 7.37 5.56 27.99
N GLY A 103 8.03 4.40 27.88
CA GLY A 103 8.54 3.89 26.61
C GLY A 103 7.45 3.67 25.56
N ARG A 104 6.26 3.20 25.97
CA ARG A 104 5.10 3.03 25.06
C ARG A 104 4.50 4.36 24.60
N VAL A 105 4.52 5.39 25.45
CA VAL A 105 4.04 6.73 25.08
C VAL A 105 5.04 7.39 24.13
N LEU A 106 6.34 7.31 24.44
CA LEU A 106 7.40 7.85 23.60
C LEU A 106 7.37 7.27 22.18
N GLN A 107 7.24 5.95 22.06
CA GLN A 107 7.15 5.30 20.74
C GLN A 107 5.93 5.76 19.92
N ARG A 108 4.80 6.07 20.60
CA ARG A 108 3.62 6.62 19.91
C ARG A 108 3.85 8.06 19.46
N LEU A 109 4.47 8.87 20.30
CA LEU A 109 4.82 10.25 19.97
C LEU A 109 5.81 10.31 18.80
N GLN A 110 6.87 9.49 18.83
CA GLN A 110 7.83 9.38 17.72
C GLN A 110 7.15 8.95 16.42
N ARG A 111 6.22 7.99 16.47
CA ARG A 111 5.45 7.61 15.28
C ARG A 111 4.63 8.78 14.73
N ILE A 112 3.94 9.52 15.59
CA ILE A 112 3.15 10.69 15.17
C ILE A 112 4.08 11.75 14.58
N ALA A 113 5.18 12.07 15.25
CA ALA A 113 6.18 13.03 14.78
C ALA A 113 6.75 12.64 13.41
N GLY A 114 7.09 11.37 13.20
CA GLY A 114 7.58 10.89 11.90
C GLY A 114 6.52 10.98 10.79
N VAL A 115 5.25 10.68 11.07
CA VAL A 115 4.16 10.87 10.10
C VAL A 115 3.97 12.35 9.79
N VAL A 116 3.94 13.21 10.80
CA VAL A 116 3.82 14.67 10.65
C VAL A 116 5.00 15.26 9.86
N PHE A 117 6.21 14.72 10.03
CA PHE A 117 7.38 15.10 9.24
C PHE A 117 7.13 14.87 7.75
N PHE A 118 6.71 13.66 7.34
CA PHE A 118 6.44 13.37 5.93
C PHE A 118 5.26 14.15 5.36
N ILE A 119 4.24 14.43 6.17
CA ILE A 119 3.12 15.30 5.79
C ILE A 119 3.61 16.73 5.54
N THR A 120 4.34 17.30 6.50
CA THR A 120 4.90 18.65 6.39
C THR A 120 5.83 18.75 5.19
N LEU A 121 6.68 17.75 4.97
CA LEU A 121 7.58 17.69 3.82
C LEU A 121 6.81 17.75 2.50
N ASP A 122 5.77 16.91 2.33
CA ASP A 122 4.95 16.88 1.12
C ASP A 122 4.27 18.24 0.85
N PHE A 123 3.68 18.86 1.89
CA PHE A 123 3.08 20.18 1.76
C PHE A 123 4.09 21.28 1.43
N ARG A 124 5.27 21.27 2.05
CA ARG A 124 6.32 22.26 1.80
C ARG A 124 6.90 22.14 0.39
N LEU A 125 7.07 20.93 -0.12
CA LEU A 125 7.51 20.70 -1.51
C LEU A 125 6.48 21.22 -2.50
N LYS A 126 5.19 20.91 -2.29
CA LYS A 126 4.10 21.43 -3.12
C LYS A 126 4.02 22.96 -3.09
N ALA A 127 4.18 23.57 -1.91
CA ALA A 127 4.22 25.02 -1.75
C ALA A 127 5.43 25.67 -2.46
N ALA A 128 6.54 24.94 -2.59
CA ALA A 128 7.71 25.37 -3.35
C ALA A 128 7.61 25.11 -4.87
N GLY A 129 6.44 24.67 -5.37
CA GLY A 129 6.24 24.34 -6.79
C GLY A 129 6.82 22.98 -7.21
N ILE A 130 7.36 22.20 -6.27
CA ILE A 130 7.88 20.85 -6.51
C ILE A 130 6.74 19.86 -6.27
N SER A 131 5.92 19.64 -7.30
CA SER A 131 4.70 18.83 -7.18
C SER A 131 4.94 17.32 -7.11
N THR A 132 6.14 16.84 -7.43
CA THR A 132 6.43 15.40 -7.54
C THR A 132 6.79 14.78 -6.17
N PRO A 133 6.03 13.81 -5.63
CA PRO A 133 6.36 13.12 -4.37
C PRO A 133 7.75 12.45 -4.36
N ILE A 134 8.27 12.13 -5.55
CA ILE A 134 9.60 11.54 -5.74
C ILE A 134 10.72 12.48 -5.33
N ALA A 135 10.56 13.79 -5.53
CA ALA A 135 11.55 14.77 -5.09
C ALA A 135 11.74 14.70 -3.56
N GLY A 136 10.65 14.54 -2.80
CA GLY A 136 10.73 14.33 -1.36
C GLY A 136 11.40 13.01 -0.98
N MET A 137 11.08 11.93 -1.69
CA MET A 137 11.70 10.62 -1.48
C MET A 137 13.22 10.65 -1.74
N LEU A 138 13.64 11.13 -2.91
CA LEU A 138 15.06 11.21 -3.28
C LEU A 138 15.80 12.24 -2.42
N GLY A 139 15.17 13.38 -2.10
CA GLY A 139 15.74 14.41 -1.24
C GLY A 139 16.06 13.90 0.17
N VAL A 140 15.12 13.22 0.82
CA VAL A 140 15.35 12.64 2.16
C VAL A 140 16.40 11.53 2.12
N PHE A 141 16.37 10.67 1.09
CA PHE A 141 17.38 9.61 0.93
C PHE A 141 18.79 10.20 0.75
N SER A 142 18.95 11.15 -0.16
CA SER A 142 20.22 11.84 -0.41
C SER A 142 20.71 12.59 0.83
N LEU A 143 19.82 13.29 1.54
CA LEU A 143 20.16 13.98 2.79
C LEU A 143 20.73 13.01 3.82
N LEU A 144 20.12 11.84 4.02
CA LEU A 144 20.61 10.84 4.98
C LEU A 144 21.95 10.25 4.56
N VAL A 145 22.17 10.01 3.26
CA VAL A 145 23.44 9.52 2.73
C VAL A 145 24.56 10.56 2.91
N VAL A 146 24.27 11.83 2.60
CA VAL A 146 25.21 12.94 2.81
C VAL A 146 25.51 13.12 4.30
N LEU A 147 24.49 13.03 5.15
CA LEU A 147 24.64 13.11 6.60
C LEU A 147 25.55 11.99 7.14
N GLU A 148 25.37 10.76 6.67
CA GLU A 148 26.22 9.61 7.03
C GLU A 148 27.67 9.82 6.57
N ALA A 149 27.88 10.39 5.38
CA ALA A 149 29.20 10.67 4.84
C ALA A 149 29.91 11.85 5.54
N SER A 150 29.17 12.89 5.94
CA SER A 150 29.73 14.14 6.46
C SER A 150 29.88 14.14 7.98
N LEU A 151 28.87 13.63 8.70
CA LEU A 151 28.78 13.67 10.17
C LEU A 151 28.85 12.27 10.81
N GLY A 152 29.06 11.23 9.99
CA GLY A 152 29.21 9.84 10.43
C GLY A 152 27.90 9.09 10.63
N ALA A 153 28.01 7.76 10.65
CA ALA A 153 26.87 6.84 10.74
C ALA A 153 26.04 6.98 12.03
N SER A 154 26.63 7.49 13.11
CA SER A 154 25.93 7.73 14.38
C SER A 154 24.86 8.81 14.25
N VAL A 155 25.18 9.93 13.61
CA VAL A 155 24.24 11.06 13.45
C VAL A 155 23.11 10.69 12.49
N ALA A 156 23.44 10.10 11.35
CA ALA A 156 22.43 9.62 10.40
C ALA A 156 21.56 8.50 10.99
N GLY A 157 22.13 7.63 11.83
CA GLY A 157 21.41 6.62 12.59
C GLY A 157 20.39 7.22 13.57
N LYS A 158 20.73 8.30 14.26
CA LYS A 158 19.80 9.03 15.14
C LYS A 158 18.62 9.60 14.36
N VAL A 159 18.88 10.30 13.24
CA VAL A 159 17.81 10.85 12.38
C VAL A 159 16.92 9.74 11.83
N PHE A 160 17.52 8.65 11.34
CA PHE A 160 16.77 7.47 10.89
C PHE A 160 15.88 6.91 12.00
N SER A 161 16.43 6.68 13.21
CA SER A 161 15.68 6.13 14.34
C SER A 161 14.52 7.02 14.80
N ALA A 162 14.64 8.34 14.64
CA ALA A 162 13.58 9.28 14.96
C ALA A 162 12.40 9.19 13.97
N LEU A 163 12.71 8.99 12.67
CA LEU A 163 11.70 8.93 11.61
C LEU A 163 11.16 7.51 11.35
N GLU A 164 11.92 6.48 11.74
CA GLU A 164 11.62 5.08 11.49
C GLU A 164 10.21 4.66 11.96
N PRO A 165 9.73 5.01 13.17
CA PRO A 165 8.39 4.64 13.60
C PRO A 165 7.28 5.18 12.69
N GLY A 166 7.45 6.41 12.17
CA GLY A 166 6.52 7.05 11.24
C GLY A 166 6.58 6.44 9.84
N TYR A 167 7.79 6.23 9.32
CA TYR A 167 8.03 5.52 8.05
C TYR A 167 7.38 4.12 8.05
N ARG A 168 7.64 3.32 9.08
CA ARG A 168 7.08 1.97 9.22
C ARG A 168 5.56 2.00 9.30
N PHE A 169 4.97 3.04 9.87
CA PHE A 169 3.53 3.22 9.85
C PHE A 169 3.01 3.51 8.44
N LEU A 170 3.62 4.45 7.71
CA LEU A 170 3.17 4.84 6.37
C LEU A 170 3.25 3.68 5.37
N VAL A 171 4.37 2.95 5.34
CA VAL A 171 4.53 1.78 4.45
C VAL A 171 3.54 0.68 4.78
N LYS A 172 3.26 0.46 6.07
CA LYS A 172 2.32 -0.55 6.55
C LYS A 172 0.86 -0.27 6.14
N TRP A 173 0.49 1.00 5.98
CA TRP A 173 -0.84 1.44 5.56
C TRP A 173 -0.91 1.90 4.11
N ALA A 174 0.18 1.79 3.35
CA ALA A 174 0.28 2.27 1.97
C ALA A 174 -0.82 1.72 1.06
N SER A 175 -1.22 0.45 1.23
CA SER A 175 -2.29 -0.17 0.44
C SER A 175 -3.66 0.46 0.66
N LEU A 176 -3.91 1.04 1.83
CA LEU A 176 -5.16 1.73 2.12
C LEU A 176 -5.22 3.12 1.46
N PHE A 177 -4.08 3.83 1.38
CA PHE A 177 -4.05 5.21 0.90
C PHE A 177 -4.50 5.36 -0.56
N PHE A 178 -4.22 4.38 -1.42
CA PHE A 178 -4.64 4.42 -2.83
C PHE A 178 -5.95 3.68 -3.14
N VAL A 179 -6.60 3.05 -2.14
CA VAL A 179 -7.97 2.51 -2.28
C VAL A 179 -8.95 3.50 -2.91
N PRO A 180 -8.92 4.81 -2.61
CA PRO A 180 -9.90 5.75 -3.14
C PRO A 180 -9.97 5.79 -4.66
N ALA A 181 -8.84 5.62 -5.34
CA ALA A 181 -8.82 5.57 -6.80
C ALA A 181 -9.65 4.40 -7.34
N LEU A 182 -9.58 3.24 -6.69
CA LEU A 182 -10.30 2.01 -7.07
C LEU A 182 -11.77 2.05 -6.65
N VAL A 183 -12.07 2.64 -5.48
CA VAL A 183 -13.46 2.83 -5.04
C VAL A 183 -14.23 3.72 -6.01
N LYS A 184 -13.56 4.69 -6.64
CA LYS A 184 -14.12 5.55 -7.69
C LYS A 184 -14.22 4.90 -9.07
N LEU A 185 -13.78 3.65 -9.27
CA LEU A 185 -13.79 3.00 -10.58
C LEU A 185 -15.16 3.01 -11.27
N PRO A 186 -16.30 2.78 -10.59
CA PRO A 186 -17.61 2.88 -11.22
C PRO A 186 -17.89 4.26 -11.85
N LEU A 187 -17.37 5.35 -11.28
CA LEU A 187 -17.52 6.69 -11.86
C LEU A 187 -16.77 6.82 -13.19
N ALA A 188 -15.57 6.22 -13.29
CA ALA A 188 -14.80 6.23 -14.54
C ALA A 188 -15.48 5.39 -15.62
N LEU A 189 -16.09 4.25 -15.24
CA LEU A 189 -16.83 3.40 -16.17
C LEU A 189 -18.09 4.08 -16.72
N VAL A 190 -18.87 4.74 -15.86
CA VAL A 190 -20.12 5.42 -16.27
C VAL A 190 -19.84 6.64 -17.16
N LYS A 191 -18.70 7.33 -16.97
CA LYS A 191 -18.27 8.43 -17.83
C LYS A 191 -17.86 7.99 -19.25
N GLY A 192 -17.80 6.68 -19.51
CA GLY A 192 -17.37 6.14 -20.79
C GLY A 192 -15.86 6.13 -20.98
N ASP A 193 -15.07 6.26 -19.90
CA ASP A 193 -13.60 6.33 -19.99
C ASP A 193 -12.97 5.00 -20.48
N ILE A 194 -13.73 3.88 -20.44
CA ILE A 194 -13.33 2.58 -21.00
C ILE A 194 -14.43 2.06 -21.95
N PRO A 195 -14.22 2.09 -23.28
CA PRO A 195 -15.11 1.37 -24.18
C PRO A 195 -14.97 -0.14 -23.92
N PHE A 196 -16.10 -0.86 -23.78
CA PHE A 196 -16.09 -2.31 -23.50
C PHE A 196 -15.31 -3.12 -24.55
N SER A 197 -15.24 -2.64 -25.79
CA SER A 197 -14.43 -3.21 -26.87
C SER A 197 -12.93 -3.18 -26.62
N ALA A 198 -12.43 -2.25 -25.79
CA ALA A 198 -11.01 -2.13 -25.47
C ALA A 198 -10.57 -3.05 -24.32
N VAL A 199 -11.49 -3.68 -23.60
CA VAL A 199 -11.17 -4.53 -22.43
C VAL A 199 -10.27 -5.73 -22.81
N PRO A 200 -10.52 -6.50 -23.88
CA PRO A 200 -9.61 -7.58 -24.28
C PRO A 200 -8.21 -7.07 -24.61
N SER A 201 -8.10 -5.98 -25.37
CA SER A 201 -6.83 -5.32 -25.68
C SER A 201 -6.10 -4.85 -24.43
N LEU A 202 -6.82 -4.31 -23.43
CA LEU A 202 -6.22 -3.95 -22.15
C LEU A 202 -5.67 -5.17 -21.40
N VAL A 203 -6.42 -6.28 -21.34
CA VAL A 203 -5.94 -7.52 -20.69
C VAL A 203 -4.67 -8.03 -21.39
N VAL A 204 -4.67 -8.09 -22.72
CA VAL A 204 -3.49 -8.47 -23.51
C VAL A 204 -2.32 -7.53 -23.22
N LEU A 205 -2.57 -6.21 -23.18
CA LEU A 205 -1.55 -5.21 -22.84
C LEU A 205 -0.93 -5.44 -21.48
N LEU A 206 -1.74 -5.70 -20.44
CA LEU A 206 -1.23 -5.89 -19.09
C LEU A 206 -0.42 -7.19 -18.96
N VAL A 207 -0.85 -8.27 -19.61
CA VAL A 207 -0.13 -9.55 -19.60
C VAL A 207 1.17 -9.47 -20.39
N LEU A 208 1.12 -9.04 -21.65
CA LEU A 208 2.32 -8.92 -22.49
C LEU A 208 3.26 -7.84 -21.97
N GLY A 209 2.73 -6.74 -21.45
CA GLY A 209 3.52 -5.74 -20.76
C GLY A 209 4.22 -6.30 -19.52
N TYR A 210 3.51 -7.06 -18.68
CA TYR A 210 4.11 -7.73 -17.52
C TYR A 210 5.27 -8.63 -17.95
N LEU A 211 5.04 -9.50 -18.95
CA LEU A 211 6.07 -10.38 -19.49
C LEU A 211 7.24 -9.59 -20.10
N GLY A 212 6.97 -8.54 -20.86
CA GLY A 212 7.99 -7.69 -21.48
C GLY A 212 8.91 -7.07 -20.43
N SER A 213 8.33 -6.43 -19.40
CA SER A 213 9.11 -5.85 -18.28
C SER A 213 9.88 -6.91 -17.50
N PHE A 214 9.29 -8.08 -17.31
CA PHE A 214 9.93 -9.21 -16.62
C PHE A 214 11.15 -9.72 -17.41
N PHE A 215 10.97 -10.09 -18.68
CA PHE A 215 12.03 -10.63 -19.53
C PHE A 215 13.12 -9.61 -19.83
N SER A 216 12.76 -8.34 -20.05
CA SER A 216 13.77 -7.29 -20.22
C SER A 216 14.64 -7.16 -18.99
N CYS A 217 14.03 -7.16 -17.80
CA CYS A 217 14.78 -7.07 -16.54
C CYS A 217 15.67 -8.30 -16.33
N VAL A 218 15.17 -9.51 -16.59
CA VAL A 218 15.98 -10.74 -16.53
C VAL A 218 17.17 -10.66 -17.48
N GLY A 219 16.94 -10.23 -18.73
CA GLY A 219 17.99 -10.07 -19.73
C GLY A 219 19.08 -9.10 -19.27
N ILE A 220 18.69 -7.91 -18.82
CA ILE A 220 19.65 -6.88 -18.35
C ILE A 220 20.36 -7.33 -17.07
N ALA A 221 19.65 -7.93 -16.12
CA ALA A 221 20.24 -8.36 -14.84
C ALA A 221 21.25 -9.51 -14.99
N ASN A 222 21.13 -10.31 -16.05
CA ASN A 222 22.04 -11.41 -16.38
C ASN A 222 23.29 -10.95 -17.16
N VAL A 223 23.31 -9.72 -17.70
CA VAL A 223 24.55 -9.13 -18.27
C VAL A 223 25.60 -8.92 -17.19
N PHE A 224 25.16 -8.66 -15.96
CA PHE A 224 26.05 -8.46 -14.83
C PHE A 224 26.49 -9.78 -14.21
N PRO A 225 27.74 -9.89 -13.74
CA PRO A 225 28.24 -11.08 -13.06
C PRO A 225 27.34 -11.43 -11.86
N PRO A 226 27.30 -12.71 -11.43
CA PRO A 226 26.49 -13.14 -10.29
C PRO A 226 26.68 -12.21 -9.10
N ALA A 227 25.59 -11.90 -8.39
CA ALA A 227 25.65 -11.00 -7.24
C ALA A 227 26.78 -11.43 -6.31
N VAL A 228 27.59 -10.47 -5.87
CA VAL A 228 28.69 -10.75 -4.94
C VAL A 228 28.05 -11.40 -3.72
N ALA A 229 28.46 -12.62 -3.38
CA ALA A 229 28.03 -13.26 -2.16
C ALA A 229 28.33 -12.27 -1.03
N VAL A 230 27.30 -11.79 -0.34
CA VAL A 230 27.49 -10.93 0.83
C VAL A 230 28.39 -11.73 1.75
N ALA A 231 29.65 -11.32 1.91
CA ALA A 231 30.59 -12.00 2.77
C ALA A 231 29.89 -12.18 4.12
N ALA A 232 29.75 -13.43 4.56
CA ALA A 232 29.45 -13.70 5.95
C ALA A 232 30.47 -12.89 6.77
N PRO A 233 30.05 -12.23 7.87
CA PRO A 233 30.95 -11.41 8.65
C PRO A 233 32.22 -12.22 8.96
N THR A 234 33.36 -11.66 8.56
CA THR A 234 34.67 -12.31 8.66
C THR A 234 34.86 -12.79 10.09
N PRO A 235 35.06 -14.10 10.34
CA PRO A 235 35.40 -14.56 11.68
C PRO A 235 36.78 -13.99 12.00
N SER A 236 36.81 -13.01 12.90
CA SER A 236 38.05 -12.55 13.49
C SER A 236 38.68 -13.69 14.27
N VAL A 237 39.86 -14.09 13.82
CA VAL A 237 40.89 -14.89 14.51
C VAL A 237 40.59 -16.39 14.71
N LEU A 238 41.53 -17.18 14.21
CA LEU A 238 41.64 -18.63 14.36
C LEU A 238 41.56 -19.08 15.82
N VAL A 239 40.51 -19.82 16.16
CA VAL A 239 40.48 -20.72 17.33
C VAL A 239 40.38 -22.15 16.76
N PRO A 240 41.23 -23.10 17.21
CA PRO A 240 41.34 -24.42 16.58
C PRO A 240 40.08 -25.27 16.76
N ALA A 241 39.89 -26.17 15.79
CA ALA A 241 38.71 -27.00 15.60
C ALA A 241 38.35 -27.87 16.83
N ALA A 242 37.18 -27.59 17.42
CA ALA A 242 36.47 -28.55 18.28
C ALA A 242 34.96 -28.33 18.17
N GLU A 243 34.25 -29.44 17.96
CA GLU A 243 32.80 -29.65 17.99
C GLU A 243 31.97 -29.00 16.87
N LYS A 244 31.13 -29.82 16.19
CA LYS A 244 30.18 -29.38 15.16
C LYS A 244 29.43 -28.14 15.68
N PRO A 245 29.51 -26.98 15.02
CA PRO A 245 28.95 -25.78 15.58
C PRO A 245 27.44 -25.97 15.69
N ALA A 246 26.96 -25.86 16.94
CA ALA A 246 25.56 -25.65 17.24
C ALA A 246 25.00 -24.65 16.25
N VAL A 247 23.86 -25.00 15.63
CA VAL A 247 23.07 -24.17 14.73
C VAL A 247 23.21 -22.72 15.17
N VAL A 248 24.03 -21.97 14.41
CA VAL A 248 24.16 -20.53 14.60
C VAL A 248 22.73 -20.02 14.61
N PRO A 249 22.25 -19.39 15.70
CA PRO A 249 20.91 -18.85 15.72
C PRO A 249 20.83 -17.95 14.50
N LEU A 250 19.97 -18.32 13.54
CA LEU A 250 19.66 -17.51 12.37
C LEU A 250 19.67 -16.06 12.84
N LEU A 251 20.60 -15.24 12.33
CA LEU A 251 20.57 -13.80 12.54
C LEU A 251 19.10 -13.42 12.45
N LYS A 252 18.53 -12.86 13.54
CA LYS A 252 17.19 -12.22 13.51
C LYS A 252 17.14 -11.52 12.17
N SER A 253 16.23 -11.92 11.27
CA SER A 253 16.22 -11.37 9.91
C SER A 253 16.38 -9.85 10.07
N PRO A 254 17.43 -9.21 9.53
CA PRO A 254 17.79 -7.84 9.91
C PRO A 254 16.65 -6.83 9.72
N TYR A 255 15.63 -7.25 8.98
CA TYR A 255 14.46 -6.50 8.61
C TYR A 255 13.24 -7.05 9.37
N PRO A 256 12.81 -6.42 10.48
CA PRO A 256 11.52 -6.74 11.06
C PRO A 256 10.44 -6.44 10.03
N ARG A 257 9.71 -7.48 9.61
CA ARG A 257 8.56 -7.36 8.70
C ARG A 257 7.61 -6.29 9.24
N PRO A 258 7.07 -5.39 8.42
CA PRO A 258 5.94 -4.57 8.84
C PRO A 258 4.84 -5.53 9.31
N GLY A 259 4.59 -5.60 10.62
CA GLY A 259 3.53 -6.47 11.16
C GLY A 259 2.17 -6.09 10.55
N ALA A 260 1.13 -6.90 10.73
CA ALA A 260 -0.18 -6.57 10.17
C ALA A 260 -0.64 -5.15 10.61
N PRO A 261 -1.12 -4.28 9.70
CA PRO A 261 -1.59 -2.91 10.00
C PRO A 261 -2.53 -2.86 11.18
N PHE A 262 -3.34 -3.91 11.31
CA PHE A 262 -4.56 -3.93 12.07
C PHE A 262 -4.52 -4.86 13.29
N LYS A 263 -5.26 -4.48 14.34
CA LYS A 263 -5.60 -5.34 15.48
C LYS A 263 -7.12 -5.51 15.53
N LYS A 264 -7.61 -6.77 15.56
CA LYS A 264 -9.05 -7.13 15.54
C LYS A 264 -9.92 -6.33 16.52
N ARG A 265 -9.36 -5.94 17.67
CA ARG A 265 -10.05 -5.12 18.70
C ARG A 265 -10.58 -3.76 18.23
N TRP A 266 -10.10 -3.23 17.12
CA TRP A 266 -10.56 -1.93 16.59
C TRP A 266 -11.79 -2.04 15.70
N LEU A 267 -12.17 -3.25 15.28
CA LEU A 267 -13.30 -3.47 14.39
C LEU A 267 -14.62 -2.93 14.95
N PRO A 268 -14.96 -3.15 16.24
CA PRO A 268 -16.17 -2.57 16.84
C PRO A 268 -16.13 -1.04 16.91
N ALA A 269 -14.95 -0.44 17.08
CA ALA A 269 -14.82 1.02 17.14
C ALA A 269 -15.12 1.67 15.79
N TYR A 270 -14.72 1.04 14.67
CA TYR A 270 -15.06 1.53 13.34
C TYR A 270 -16.55 1.37 13.03
N LEU A 271 -17.19 0.26 13.44
CA LEU A 271 -18.65 0.11 13.35
C LEU A 271 -19.39 1.17 14.18
N ALA A 272 -18.94 1.43 15.41
CA ALA A 272 -19.50 2.48 16.24
C ALA A 272 -19.34 3.85 15.59
N GLY A 273 -18.17 4.14 14.98
CA GLY A 273 -17.94 5.37 14.22
C GLY A 273 -18.90 5.53 13.03
N MET A 274 -19.19 4.46 12.30
CA MET A 274 -20.21 4.48 11.22
C MET A 274 -21.59 4.80 11.78
N ALA A 275 -22.01 4.14 12.87
CA ALA A 275 -23.31 4.39 13.50
C ALA A 275 -23.43 5.84 14.01
N ILE A 276 -22.39 6.35 14.68
CA ILE A 276 -22.31 7.73 15.17
C ILE A 276 -22.44 8.72 14.01
N ALA A 277 -21.72 8.50 12.90
CA ALA A 277 -21.77 9.38 11.74
C ALA A 277 -23.20 9.49 11.17
N VAL A 278 -23.92 8.36 11.06
CA VAL A 278 -25.33 8.35 10.62
C VAL A 278 -26.23 9.09 11.61
N VAL A 279 -26.06 8.87 12.92
CA VAL A 279 -26.85 9.56 13.96
C VAL A 279 -26.61 11.08 13.91
N LEU A 280 -25.36 11.53 13.81
CA LEU A 280 -25.01 12.95 13.72
C LEU A 280 -25.60 13.60 12.47
N ALA A 281 -25.62 12.89 11.33
CA ALA A 281 -26.26 13.36 10.11
C ALA A 281 -27.79 13.50 10.27
N LYS A 282 -28.45 12.52 10.90
CA LYS A 282 -29.91 12.55 11.15
C LYS A 282 -30.32 13.64 12.13
N LEU A 283 -29.52 13.89 13.15
CA LEU A 283 -29.77 14.92 14.16
C LEU A 283 -29.43 16.33 13.65
N GLY A 284 -28.90 16.48 12.44
CA GLY A 284 -28.44 17.76 11.90
C GLY A 284 -27.24 18.35 12.66
N MET A 285 -26.55 17.55 13.47
CA MET A 285 -25.40 17.98 14.28
C MET A 285 -24.09 18.04 13.49
N ALA A 286 -24.06 17.46 12.27
CA ALA A 286 -22.94 17.53 11.35
C ALA A 286 -23.45 17.72 9.92
N SER A 287 -22.66 18.40 9.07
CA SER A 287 -22.99 18.49 7.65
C SER A 287 -23.02 17.10 7.01
N GLN A 288 -23.90 16.91 6.02
CA GLN A 288 -24.02 15.63 5.31
C GLN A 288 -22.67 15.18 4.73
N THR A 289 -21.88 16.12 4.20
CA THR A 289 -20.54 15.86 3.65
C THR A 289 -19.56 15.37 4.72
N THR A 290 -19.53 16.00 5.90
CA THR A 290 -18.63 15.62 7.00
C THR A 290 -19.02 14.27 7.59
N ALA A 291 -20.32 14.05 7.79
CA ALA A 291 -20.83 12.80 8.32
C ALA A 291 -20.60 11.64 7.33
N GLN A 292 -20.81 11.88 6.03
CA GLN A 292 -20.49 10.91 4.97
C GLN A 292 -19.00 10.58 4.98
N ALA A 293 -18.13 11.58 5.09
CA ALA A 293 -16.69 11.37 5.14
C ALA A 293 -16.30 10.50 6.35
N ALA A 294 -16.81 10.80 7.56
CA ALA A 294 -16.56 9.99 8.73
C ALA A 294 -17.06 8.54 8.56
N PHE A 295 -18.28 8.37 8.04
CA PHE A 295 -18.87 7.06 7.77
C PHE A 295 -18.03 6.25 6.78
N MET A 296 -17.71 6.83 5.62
CA MET A 296 -16.94 6.17 4.56
C MET A 296 -15.50 5.85 4.98
N LEU A 297 -14.88 6.71 5.79
CA LEU A 297 -13.55 6.46 6.35
C LEU A 297 -13.59 5.27 7.31
N CYS A 298 -14.54 5.26 8.25
CA CYS A 298 -14.72 4.15 9.17
C CYS A 298 -15.06 2.83 8.43
N ALA A 299 -15.89 2.89 7.39
CA ALA A 299 -16.24 1.73 6.58
C ALA A 299 -15.03 1.16 5.82
N SER A 300 -14.19 2.03 5.26
CA SER A 300 -12.95 1.62 4.58
C SER A 300 -11.98 0.96 5.57
N LEU A 301 -11.80 1.55 6.76
CA LEU A 301 -10.97 1.00 7.83
C LEU A 301 -11.51 -0.34 8.38
N PHE A 302 -12.84 -0.44 8.55
CA PHE A 302 -13.52 -1.65 8.98
C PHE A 302 -13.29 -2.78 7.97
N SER A 303 -13.56 -2.53 6.70
CA SER A 303 -13.51 -3.52 5.63
C SER A 303 -12.08 -3.97 5.32
N PHE A 304 -11.12 -3.04 5.36
CA PHE A 304 -9.69 -3.36 5.24
C PHE A 304 -9.20 -4.17 6.45
N GLY A 305 -9.57 -3.76 7.67
CA GLY A 305 -9.22 -4.48 8.90
C GLY A 305 -9.81 -5.89 8.97
N GLY A 306 -11.06 -6.04 8.54
CA GLY A 306 -11.74 -7.32 8.38
C GLY A 306 -11.01 -8.24 7.42
N GLY A 307 -10.64 -7.75 6.23
CA GLY A 307 -9.86 -8.50 5.23
C GLY A 307 -8.49 -8.94 5.74
N GLN A 308 -7.78 -8.06 6.44
CA GLN A 308 -6.49 -8.40 7.05
C GLN A 308 -6.61 -9.46 8.16
N GLY A 309 -7.73 -9.47 8.87
CA GLY A 309 -8.03 -10.42 9.95
C GLY A 309 -8.59 -11.76 9.49
N ALA A 310 -8.85 -11.93 8.19
CA ALA A 310 -9.46 -13.12 7.61
C ALA A 310 -8.50 -14.32 7.55
N PRO A 311 -9.02 -15.56 7.44
CA PRO A 311 -8.21 -16.77 7.28
C PRO A 311 -7.28 -16.70 6.07
N ALA A 312 -6.16 -17.43 6.11
CA ALA A 312 -5.16 -17.41 5.03
C ALA A 312 -5.76 -17.80 3.66
N GLN A 313 -6.66 -18.80 3.64
CA GLN A 313 -7.40 -19.23 2.44
C GLN A 313 -8.20 -18.09 1.81
N PHE A 314 -8.86 -17.27 2.64
CA PHE A 314 -9.62 -16.13 2.16
C PHE A 314 -8.71 -15.02 1.64
N LYS A 315 -7.58 -14.75 2.29
CA LYS A 315 -6.60 -13.74 1.82
C LYS A 315 -5.91 -14.15 0.52
N ALA A 316 -5.75 -15.45 0.28
CA ALA A 316 -5.21 -15.97 -0.97
C ALA A 316 -6.19 -15.73 -2.15
N LEU A 317 -7.50 -15.77 -1.89
CA LEU A 317 -8.53 -15.53 -2.90
C LEU A 317 -8.88 -14.04 -3.05
N CYS A 318 -9.06 -13.33 -1.93
CA CYS A 318 -9.47 -11.95 -1.85
C CYS A 318 -8.44 -11.16 -1.03
N HIS A 319 -7.48 -10.54 -1.72
CA HIS A 319 -6.54 -9.61 -1.09
C HIS A 319 -7.30 -8.55 -0.28
N PRO A 320 -6.81 -8.11 0.90
CA PRO A 320 -7.49 -7.12 1.76
C PRO A 320 -7.83 -5.78 1.07
N LEU A 321 -7.18 -5.50 -0.06
CA LEU A 321 -7.52 -4.38 -0.94
C LEU A 321 -8.94 -4.54 -1.51
N PHE A 322 -9.29 -5.73 -2.03
CA PHE A 322 -10.60 -6.00 -2.59
C PHE A 322 -11.70 -5.99 -1.54
N THR A 323 -11.44 -6.53 -0.34
CA THR A 323 -12.41 -6.45 0.76
C THR A 323 -12.70 -5.00 1.14
N CYS A 324 -11.68 -4.14 1.10
CA CYS A 324 -11.86 -2.71 1.31
C CYS A 324 -12.70 -2.08 0.20
N ILE A 325 -12.41 -2.36 -1.08
CA ILE A 325 -13.15 -1.79 -2.22
C ILE A 325 -14.63 -2.19 -2.16
N PHE A 326 -14.93 -3.48 -2.06
CA PHE A 326 -16.30 -3.98 -2.01
C PHE A 326 -17.03 -3.49 -0.76
N GLY A 327 -16.34 -3.46 0.39
CA GLY A 327 -16.90 -2.91 1.62
C GLY A 327 -17.19 -1.41 1.52
N SER A 328 -16.34 -0.63 0.86
CA SER A 328 -16.58 0.79 0.59
C SER A 328 -17.73 1.02 -0.40
N TRP A 329 -17.95 0.14 -1.39
CA TRP A 329 -19.12 0.22 -2.26
C TRP A 329 -20.42 -0.11 -1.53
N ILE A 330 -20.43 -1.14 -0.69
CA ILE A 330 -21.57 -1.45 0.18
C ILE A 330 -21.86 -0.25 1.10
N ALA A 331 -20.82 0.35 1.69
CA ALA A 331 -20.97 1.53 2.52
C ALA A 331 -21.53 2.72 1.74
N ALA A 332 -21.02 3.00 0.53
CA ALA A 332 -21.54 4.08 -0.30
C ALA A 332 -23.02 3.87 -0.63
N TRP A 333 -23.42 2.63 -0.95
CA TRP A 333 -24.82 2.28 -1.16
C TRP A 333 -25.66 2.46 0.11
N LEU A 334 -25.19 2.00 1.27
CA LEU A 334 -25.87 2.20 2.56
C LEU A 334 -26.05 3.67 2.89
N TRP A 335 -25.03 4.51 2.60
CA TRP A 335 -25.12 5.95 2.80
C TRP A 335 -26.15 6.59 1.87
N ALA A 336 -26.17 6.22 0.58
CA ALA A 336 -27.17 6.71 -0.37
C ALA A 336 -28.60 6.35 0.07
N VAL A 337 -28.84 5.09 0.46
CA VAL A 337 -30.13 4.63 1.00
C VAL A 337 -30.54 5.42 2.24
N GLN A 338 -29.58 5.72 3.13
CA GLN A 338 -29.79 6.51 4.34
C GLN A 338 -30.04 8.00 4.06
N ALA A 339 -29.38 8.59 3.07
CA ALA A 339 -29.53 10.00 2.71
C ALA A 339 -30.86 10.27 1.98
N GLY A 340 -31.46 9.25 1.36
CA GLY A 340 -32.73 9.33 0.67
C GLY A 340 -32.59 9.31 -0.85
N PRO A 341 -33.71 9.32 -1.60
CA PRO A 341 -33.72 9.08 -3.04
C PRO A 341 -33.04 10.17 -3.88
N SER A 342 -32.74 11.33 -3.30
CA SER A 342 -32.04 12.44 -3.98
C SER A 342 -30.52 12.23 -4.08
N VAL A 343 -29.96 11.27 -3.34
CA VAL A 343 -28.52 10.98 -3.34
C VAL A 343 -28.31 9.60 -3.95
N SER A 344 -27.70 9.56 -5.13
CA SER A 344 -27.35 8.31 -5.79
C SER A 344 -26.04 7.73 -5.25
N PHE A 345 -25.81 6.44 -5.52
CA PHE A 345 -24.52 5.80 -5.25
C PHE A 345 -23.34 6.54 -5.89
N LEU A 346 -23.50 7.05 -7.11
CA LEU A 346 -22.46 7.78 -7.83
C LEU A 346 -22.18 9.14 -7.17
N ASP A 347 -23.21 9.83 -6.66
CA ASP A 347 -23.04 11.08 -5.92
C ASP A 347 -22.17 10.86 -4.68
N VAL A 348 -22.42 9.77 -3.94
CA VAL A 348 -21.62 9.39 -2.76
C VAL A 348 -20.17 9.11 -3.14
N LEU A 349 -19.91 8.43 -4.26
CA LEU A 349 -18.54 8.20 -4.75
C LEU A 349 -17.85 9.51 -5.17
N SER A 350 -18.61 10.47 -5.72
CA SER A 350 -18.06 11.76 -6.16
C SER A 350 -17.60 12.60 -4.96
N THR A 351 -18.46 12.71 -3.93
CA THR A 351 -18.17 13.43 -2.69
C THR A 351 -17.19 12.69 -1.79
N TYR A 352 -17.09 11.36 -1.91
CA TYR A 352 -16.03 10.57 -1.29
C TYR A 352 -14.64 10.98 -1.83
N GLY A 353 -14.53 11.23 -3.14
CA GLY A 353 -13.29 11.60 -3.81
C GLY A 353 -12.88 13.07 -3.67
N ALA A 354 -13.86 13.97 -3.51
CA ALA A 354 -13.64 15.41 -3.35
C ALA A 354 -13.35 15.76 -1.89
N TRP A 355 -12.59 16.82 -1.61
CA TRP A 355 -12.40 17.32 -0.24
C TRP A 355 -13.72 17.91 0.30
N PRO A 356 -14.11 17.67 1.58
CA PRO A 356 -13.42 16.97 2.68
C PRO A 356 -13.76 15.47 2.82
N GLY A 357 -14.00 14.77 1.71
CA GLY A 357 -14.35 13.35 1.66
C GLY A 357 -13.26 12.40 2.16
N ALA A 358 -13.69 11.21 2.60
CA ALA A 358 -12.78 10.17 3.11
C ALA A 358 -11.73 9.72 2.09
N GLY A 359 -12.11 9.65 0.81
CA GLY A 359 -11.21 9.30 -0.27
C GLY A 359 -10.15 10.37 -0.51
N ALA A 360 -10.51 11.66 -0.41
CA ALA A 360 -9.56 12.77 -0.47
C ALA A 360 -8.56 12.72 0.71
N LEU A 361 -9.05 12.44 1.93
CA LEU A 361 -8.21 12.29 3.12
C LEU A 361 -7.26 11.09 3.04
N LEU A 362 -7.71 9.95 2.52
CA LEU A 362 -6.82 8.82 2.26
C LEU A 362 -5.82 9.15 1.14
N SER A 363 -6.28 9.87 0.12
CA SER A 363 -5.45 10.24 -1.03
C SER A 363 -4.33 11.24 -0.67
N CYS A 364 -4.55 12.11 0.31
CA CYS A 364 -3.51 13.05 0.73
C CYS A 364 -2.31 12.37 1.42
N MET A 365 -2.48 11.12 1.88
CA MET A 365 -1.39 10.32 2.47
C MET A 365 -0.49 9.64 1.43
N LEU A 366 -0.82 9.67 0.12
CA LEU A 366 0.04 9.05 -0.90
C LEU A 366 1.41 9.76 -1.00
N GLY A 367 1.43 11.10 -0.99
CA GLY A 367 2.67 11.88 -1.02
C GLY A 367 3.61 11.55 0.15
N PRO A 368 3.14 11.66 1.40
CA PRO A 368 3.88 11.23 2.58
C PRO A 368 4.34 9.77 2.53
N ALA A 369 3.52 8.86 2.01
CA ALA A 369 3.88 7.45 1.88
C ALA A 369 5.01 7.22 0.85
N VAL A 370 5.03 7.97 -0.25
CA VAL A 370 6.15 7.97 -1.21
C VAL A 370 7.40 8.57 -0.57
N GLY A 371 7.27 9.69 0.14
CA GLY A 371 8.37 10.28 0.90
C GLY A 371 9.00 9.28 1.88
N ALA A 372 8.18 8.46 2.54
CA ALA A 372 8.63 7.42 3.47
C ALA A 372 9.45 6.31 2.81
N LEU A 373 9.31 6.06 1.50
CA LEU A 373 10.15 5.08 0.77
C LEU A 373 11.62 5.50 0.74
N SER A 374 11.95 6.76 1.05
CA SER A 374 13.33 7.21 1.27
C SER A 374 14.04 6.41 2.36
N LEU A 375 13.34 6.12 3.47
CA LEU A 375 13.91 5.34 4.56
C LEU A 375 13.98 3.86 4.22
N LEU A 376 13.08 3.35 3.38
CA LEU A 376 13.19 1.99 2.84
C LEU A 376 14.47 1.82 2.02
N LEU A 377 14.81 2.81 1.19
CA LEU A 377 16.08 2.82 0.44
C LEU A 377 17.28 2.96 1.39
N TYR A 378 17.21 3.86 2.38
CA TYR A 378 18.30 4.07 3.34
C TYR A 378 18.56 2.84 4.23
N GLU A 379 17.52 2.14 4.65
CA GLU A 379 17.60 0.86 5.38
C GLU A 379 18.38 -0.20 4.57
N ARG A 380 18.37 -0.09 3.24
CA ARG A 380 19.03 -1.01 2.29
C ARG A 380 20.24 -0.41 1.58
N ARG A 381 20.73 0.75 2.01
CA ARG A 381 21.83 1.48 1.36
C ARG A 381 23.12 0.69 1.17
N LYS A 382 23.43 -0.27 2.06
CA LYS A 382 24.61 -1.14 1.93
C LYS A 382 24.49 -2.06 0.71
N LEU A 383 23.31 -2.67 0.52
CA LEU A 383 23.00 -3.47 -0.67
C LEU A 383 23.09 -2.61 -1.93
N ILE A 384 22.52 -1.41 -1.88
CA ILE A 384 22.58 -0.45 -2.99
C ILE A 384 24.03 -0.09 -3.32
N ARG A 385 24.88 0.18 -2.32
CA ARG A 385 26.28 0.54 -2.53
C ARG A 385 27.10 -0.62 -3.11
N GLN A 386 26.86 -1.85 -2.65
CA GLN A 386 27.57 -3.04 -3.13
C GLN A 386 27.20 -3.41 -4.56
N GLU A 387 25.93 -3.30 -4.91
CA GLU A 387 25.38 -3.72 -6.21
C GLU A 387 24.81 -2.52 -7.00
N MET A 388 25.45 -1.34 -6.87
CA MET A 388 24.89 -0.08 -7.39
C MET A 388 24.69 -0.14 -8.90
N VAL A 389 25.71 -0.60 -9.63
CA VAL A 389 25.68 -0.63 -11.09
C VAL A 389 24.59 -1.59 -11.61
N PRO A 390 24.53 -2.87 -11.18
CA PRO A 390 23.46 -3.76 -11.60
C PRO A 390 22.06 -3.24 -11.24
N ILE A 391 21.85 -2.75 -10.01
CA ILE A 391 20.54 -2.29 -9.54
C ILE A 391 20.08 -1.04 -10.31
N MET A 392 20.95 -0.03 -10.47
CA MET A 392 20.60 1.21 -11.16
C MET A 392 20.39 0.99 -12.65
N ALA A 393 21.30 0.27 -13.32
CA ALA A 393 21.20 -0.01 -14.75
C ALA A 393 19.92 -0.79 -15.08
N THR A 394 19.62 -1.86 -14.33
CA THR A 394 18.39 -2.63 -14.52
C THR A 394 17.14 -1.81 -14.23
N SER A 395 17.14 -0.96 -13.20
CA SER A 395 15.97 -0.14 -12.84
C SER A 395 15.65 0.90 -13.91
N VAL A 396 16.66 1.62 -14.41
CA VAL A 396 16.48 2.65 -15.44
C VAL A 396 16.10 2.02 -16.79
N ALA A 397 16.81 0.98 -17.20
CA ALA A 397 16.53 0.32 -18.47
C ALA A 397 15.16 -0.38 -18.47
N SER A 398 14.76 -1.04 -17.37
CA SER A 398 13.42 -1.63 -17.28
C SER A 398 12.31 -0.58 -17.21
N ALA A 399 12.54 0.57 -16.58
CA ALA A 399 11.60 1.70 -16.61
C ALA A 399 11.39 2.20 -18.04
N ALA A 400 12.46 2.42 -18.80
CA ALA A 400 12.38 2.84 -20.21
C ALA A 400 11.66 1.80 -21.07
N VAL A 401 12.07 0.53 -21.00
CA VAL A 401 11.42 -0.57 -21.74
C VAL A 401 9.94 -0.69 -21.36
N SER A 402 9.60 -0.54 -20.09
CA SER A 402 8.21 -0.60 -19.66
C SER A 402 7.38 0.56 -20.21
N LEU A 403 7.87 1.80 -20.14
CA LEU A 403 7.18 2.98 -20.67
C LEU A 403 6.96 2.88 -22.18
N PHE A 404 8.05 2.75 -22.94
CA PHE A 404 8.00 2.74 -24.40
C PHE A 404 7.38 1.46 -24.95
N GLY A 405 7.66 0.31 -24.34
CA GLY A 405 7.04 -0.97 -24.71
C GLY A 405 5.54 -0.97 -24.46
N THR A 406 5.08 -0.38 -23.35
CA THR A 406 3.64 -0.25 -23.09
C THR A 406 2.98 0.74 -24.04
N ALA A 407 3.63 1.85 -24.37
CA ALA A 407 3.14 2.81 -25.37
C ALA A 407 3.00 2.15 -26.76
N ALA A 408 4.03 1.43 -27.20
CA ALA A 408 4.05 0.73 -28.48
C ALA A 408 2.97 -0.38 -28.53
N LEU A 409 2.80 -1.12 -27.45
CA LEU A 409 1.79 -2.16 -27.35
C LEU A 409 0.37 -1.59 -27.33
N ALA A 410 0.14 -0.48 -26.63
CA ALA A 410 -1.14 0.22 -26.64
C ALA A 410 -1.52 0.67 -28.05
N ARG A 411 -0.55 1.24 -28.80
CA ARG A 411 -0.73 1.61 -30.20
C ARG A 411 -1.02 0.39 -31.08
N ALA A 412 -0.23 -0.68 -30.95
CA ALA A 412 -0.39 -1.90 -31.74
C ALA A 412 -1.76 -2.57 -31.54
N LEU A 413 -2.32 -2.46 -30.33
CA LEU A 413 -3.64 -3.00 -29.98
C LEU A 413 -4.81 -2.05 -30.29
N GLY A 414 -4.53 -0.88 -30.89
CA GLY A 414 -5.54 0.12 -31.26
C GLY A 414 -6.27 0.70 -30.05
N LEU A 415 -5.60 0.83 -28.90
CA LEU A 415 -6.23 1.39 -27.70
C LEU A 415 -6.45 2.90 -27.86
N PRO A 416 -7.60 3.43 -27.39
CA PRO A 416 -7.80 4.87 -27.26
C PRO A 416 -6.65 5.54 -26.51
N GLN A 417 -6.24 6.73 -26.95
CA GLN A 417 -5.11 7.45 -26.37
C GLN A 417 -5.21 7.61 -24.85
N ALA A 418 -6.42 7.88 -24.33
CA ALA A 418 -6.67 7.99 -22.89
C ALA A 418 -6.32 6.71 -22.10
N LEU A 419 -6.64 5.53 -22.67
CA LEU A 419 -6.29 4.23 -22.09
C LEU A 419 -4.81 3.92 -22.24
N GLY A 420 -4.23 4.27 -23.40
CA GLY A 420 -2.79 4.16 -23.63
C GLY A 420 -1.99 4.95 -22.59
N LEU A 421 -2.33 6.22 -22.38
CA LEU A 421 -1.69 7.09 -21.39
C LEU A 421 -1.85 6.56 -19.95
N ALA A 422 -3.04 6.08 -19.58
CA ALA A 422 -3.29 5.49 -18.27
C ALA A 422 -2.50 4.20 -18.03
N SER A 423 -2.17 3.46 -19.10
CA SER A 423 -1.43 2.20 -19.02
C SER A 423 0.09 2.38 -18.86
N LEU A 424 0.65 3.54 -19.21
CA LEU A 424 2.10 3.79 -19.22
C LEU A 424 2.77 3.50 -17.87
N SER A 425 2.10 3.85 -16.76
CA SER A 425 2.62 3.65 -15.40
C SER A 425 2.14 2.35 -14.75
N ARG A 426 1.72 1.33 -15.51
CA ARG A 426 1.20 0.06 -14.96
C ARG A 426 2.19 -0.70 -14.04
N CYS A 427 3.50 -0.48 -14.20
CA CYS A 427 4.54 -1.24 -13.49
C CYS A 427 5.14 -0.49 -12.30
N VAL A 428 4.58 0.67 -11.91
CA VAL A 428 5.05 1.45 -10.75
C VAL A 428 4.05 1.38 -9.61
N THR A 429 4.42 1.85 -8.41
CA THR A 429 3.48 1.86 -7.27
C THR A 429 2.36 2.87 -7.50
N SER A 430 1.13 2.54 -7.05
CA SER A 430 -0.08 3.33 -7.30
C SER A 430 0.05 4.82 -6.96
N ALA A 431 0.81 5.15 -5.90
CA ALA A 431 1.04 6.53 -5.50
C ALA A 431 1.85 7.33 -6.52
N ILE A 432 2.90 6.72 -7.07
CA ILE A 432 3.71 7.33 -8.12
C ILE A 432 2.94 7.33 -9.44
N ALA A 433 2.20 6.25 -9.73
CA ALA A 433 1.39 6.14 -10.94
C ALA A 433 0.29 7.22 -11.01
N SER A 434 -0.36 7.55 -9.89
CA SER A 434 -1.36 8.61 -9.82
C SER A 434 -0.75 9.99 -10.10
N ASP A 435 0.48 10.25 -9.66
CA ASP A 435 1.20 11.49 -9.93
C ASP A 435 1.63 11.57 -11.41
N MET A 436 2.16 10.47 -11.96
CA MET A 436 2.48 10.34 -13.38
C MET A 436 1.24 10.53 -14.26
N ALA A 437 0.10 9.96 -13.89
CA ALA A 437 -1.16 10.12 -14.61
C ALA A 437 -1.56 11.60 -14.68
N THR A 438 -1.45 12.34 -13.57
CA THR A 438 -1.72 13.78 -13.54
C THR A 438 -0.78 14.53 -14.48
N SER A 439 0.51 14.22 -14.42
CA SER A 439 1.52 14.83 -15.28
C SER A 439 1.25 14.54 -16.75
N LEU A 440 0.79 13.33 -17.09
CA LEU A 440 0.49 12.90 -18.46
C LEU A 440 -0.90 13.31 -18.96
N GLY A 441 -1.77 13.87 -18.10
CA GLY A 441 -3.18 14.14 -18.43
C GLY A 441 -4.05 12.87 -18.51
N ALA A 442 -3.61 11.75 -17.92
CA ALA A 442 -4.34 10.49 -17.89
C ALA A 442 -5.31 10.40 -16.71
N ASN A 443 -6.32 9.53 -16.83
CA ASN A 443 -7.26 9.27 -15.74
C ASN A 443 -6.56 8.47 -14.61
N GLN A 444 -6.44 9.09 -13.43
CA GLN A 444 -5.79 8.49 -12.26
C GLN A 444 -6.48 7.20 -11.78
N THR A 445 -7.81 7.15 -11.82
CA THR A 445 -8.59 5.99 -11.37
C THR A 445 -8.31 4.78 -12.27
N LEU A 446 -8.27 4.97 -13.59
CA LEU A 446 -7.90 3.92 -14.53
C LEU A 446 -6.45 3.48 -14.35
N THR A 447 -5.55 4.45 -14.21
CA THR A 447 -4.12 4.19 -14.01
C THR A 447 -3.88 3.29 -12.79
N VAL A 448 -4.47 3.63 -11.65
CA VAL A 448 -4.32 2.83 -10.42
C VAL A 448 -4.97 1.44 -10.56
N ALA A 449 -6.08 1.32 -11.30
CA ALA A 449 -6.67 0.01 -11.60
C ALA A 449 -5.71 -0.87 -12.41
N MET A 450 -5.08 -0.34 -13.46
CA MET A 450 -4.10 -1.07 -14.27
C MET A 450 -2.87 -1.49 -13.47
N VAL A 451 -2.37 -0.63 -12.58
CA VAL A 451 -1.29 -0.95 -11.65
C VAL A 451 -1.68 -2.14 -10.78
N VAL A 452 -2.83 -2.08 -10.12
CA VAL A 452 -3.26 -3.13 -9.19
C VAL A 452 -3.42 -4.47 -9.90
N VAL A 453 -4.02 -4.50 -11.09
CA VAL A 453 -4.14 -5.72 -11.91
C VAL A 453 -2.76 -6.26 -12.27
N THR A 454 -1.82 -5.39 -12.69
CA THR A 454 -0.44 -5.78 -13.00
C THR A 454 0.27 -6.40 -11.79
N GLY A 455 0.09 -5.84 -10.59
CA GLY A 455 0.61 -6.41 -9.36
C GLY A 455 0.09 -7.81 -9.06
N PHE A 456 -1.21 -8.05 -9.27
CA PHE A 456 -1.80 -9.38 -9.10
C PHE A 456 -1.32 -10.38 -10.15
N LEU A 457 -1.15 -9.95 -11.41
CA LEU A 457 -0.52 -10.78 -12.44
C LEU A 457 0.88 -11.23 -11.98
N GLY A 458 1.66 -10.33 -11.38
CA GLY A 458 2.96 -10.68 -10.83
C GLY A 458 2.91 -11.72 -9.71
N VAL A 459 2.00 -11.56 -8.75
CA VAL A 459 1.83 -12.54 -7.67
C VAL A 459 1.43 -13.91 -8.21
N ALA A 460 0.60 -13.95 -9.25
CA ALA A 460 0.13 -15.20 -9.87
C ALA A 460 1.19 -15.87 -10.76
N LEU A 461 1.91 -15.10 -11.58
CA LEU A 461 2.80 -15.62 -12.63
C LEU A 461 4.25 -15.80 -12.18
N ALA A 462 4.75 -15.00 -11.23
CA ALA A 462 6.16 -15.00 -10.86
C ALA A 462 6.69 -16.37 -10.39
N PRO A 463 6.00 -17.14 -9.52
CA PRO A 463 6.50 -18.45 -9.09
C PRO A 463 6.70 -19.43 -10.27
N THR A 464 5.76 -19.44 -11.21
CA THR A 464 5.84 -20.28 -12.41
C THR A 464 6.98 -19.83 -13.33
N LEU A 465 7.16 -18.52 -13.53
CA LEU A 465 8.24 -17.99 -14.35
C LEU A 465 9.62 -18.26 -13.73
N PHE A 466 9.77 -18.08 -12.41
CA PHE A 466 11.02 -18.38 -11.70
C PHE A 466 11.42 -19.86 -11.85
N GLY A 467 10.45 -20.76 -11.72
CA GLY A 467 10.67 -22.20 -11.89
C GLY A 467 11.00 -22.59 -13.32
N LYS A 468 10.18 -22.15 -14.31
CA LYS A 468 10.37 -22.51 -15.72
C LYS A 468 11.67 -21.97 -16.31
N LEU A 469 12.07 -20.77 -15.93
CA LEU A 469 13.31 -20.14 -16.41
C LEU A 469 14.54 -20.50 -15.56
N ASN A 470 14.36 -21.31 -14.51
CA ASN A 470 15.41 -21.74 -13.59
C ASN A 470 16.27 -20.56 -13.07
N LEU A 471 15.61 -19.46 -12.67
CA LEU A 471 16.30 -18.25 -12.23
C LEU A 471 16.94 -18.46 -10.86
N LYS A 472 18.22 -18.82 -10.83
CA LYS A 472 18.96 -19.10 -9.57
C LYS A 472 19.41 -17.86 -8.81
N SER A 473 19.62 -16.73 -9.50
CA SER A 473 20.06 -15.48 -8.89
C SER A 473 18.92 -14.76 -8.16
N ALA A 474 19.08 -14.55 -6.85
CA ALA A 474 18.16 -13.76 -6.03
C ALA A 474 18.03 -12.31 -6.52
N ARG A 475 19.13 -11.72 -7.02
CA ARG A 475 19.14 -10.39 -7.64
C ARG A 475 18.23 -10.35 -8.86
N THR A 476 18.38 -11.30 -9.77
CA THR A 476 17.58 -11.38 -10.99
C THR A 476 16.09 -11.59 -10.67
N ARG A 477 15.75 -12.54 -9.79
CA ARG A 477 14.36 -12.78 -9.37
C ARG A 477 13.74 -11.55 -8.72
N GLY A 478 14.48 -10.89 -7.82
CA GLY A 478 13.99 -9.72 -7.10
C GLY A 478 13.78 -8.52 -8.01
N LEU A 479 14.77 -8.18 -8.86
CA LEU A 479 14.67 -7.07 -9.79
C LEU A 479 13.59 -7.30 -10.85
N ALA A 480 13.46 -8.53 -11.36
CA ALA A 480 12.40 -8.88 -12.30
C ALA A 480 11.01 -8.70 -11.69
N MET A 481 10.82 -9.11 -10.43
CA MET A 481 9.56 -8.91 -9.72
C MET A 481 9.27 -7.42 -9.47
N ALA A 482 10.28 -6.65 -9.07
CA ALA A 482 10.18 -5.21 -8.90
C ALA A 482 9.74 -4.49 -10.19
N ALA A 483 10.40 -4.79 -11.31
CA ALA A 483 10.15 -4.13 -12.59
C ALA A 483 8.80 -4.52 -13.22
N SER A 484 8.30 -5.71 -12.94
CA SER A 484 7.07 -6.23 -13.55
C SER A 484 5.82 -6.09 -12.68
N ALA A 485 5.95 -6.14 -11.35
CA ALA A 485 4.83 -6.26 -10.40
C ALA A 485 4.87 -5.28 -9.21
N HIS A 486 5.79 -4.31 -9.24
CA HIS A 486 5.91 -3.21 -8.28
C HIS A 486 5.84 -3.64 -6.81
N GLY A 487 5.28 -2.79 -5.94
CA GLY A 487 5.16 -3.04 -4.50
C GLY A 487 4.27 -4.25 -4.14
N LEU A 488 3.20 -4.54 -4.89
CA LEU A 488 2.31 -5.68 -4.58
C LEU A 488 3.01 -7.02 -4.83
N GLY A 489 3.78 -7.14 -5.92
CA GLY A 489 4.63 -8.30 -6.13
C GLY A 489 5.79 -8.38 -5.15
N THR A 490 6.41 -7.25 -4.83
CA THR A 490 7.50 -7.22 -3.85
C THR A 490 7.08 -7.79 -2.49
N VAL A 491 5.87 -7.47 -2.00
CA VAL A 491 5.41 -8.00 -0.71
C VAL A 491 5.15 -9.50 -0.72
N SER A 492 4.82 -10.11 -1.87
CA SER A 492 4.65 -11.57 -1.94
C SER A 492 5.98 -12.31 -1.76
N LEU A 493 7.09 -11.74 -2.26
CA LEU A 493 8.43 -12.30 -2.04
C LEU A 493 8.86 -12.31 -0.58
N ALA A 494 8.32 -11.43 0.26
CA ALA A 494 8.66 -11.39 1.69
C ALA A 494 8.40 -12.72 2.41
N GLU A 495 7.45 -13.50 1.90
CA GLU A 495 7.10 -14.84 2.40
C GLU A 495 7.63 -15.95 1.49
N SER A 496 7.50 -15.81 0.15
CA SER A 496 7.84 -16.88 -0.79
C SER A 496 9.33 -16.96 -1.16
N ASP A 497 10.07 -15.85 -1.12
CA ASP A 497 11.47 -15.78 -1.54
C ASP A 497 12.25 -14.69 -0.78
N LYS A 498 12.75 -15.08 0.40
CA LYS A 498 13.44 -14.16 1.33
C LYS A 498 14.74 -13.60 0.78
N GLU A 499 15.39 -14.30 -0.16
CA GLU A 499 16.65 -13.87 -0.76
C GLU A 499 16.42 -12.83 -1.85
N ALA A 500 15.35 -12.99 -2.65
CA ALA A 500 15.00 -12.03 -3.70
C ALA A 500 14.31 -10.78 -3.15
N PHE A 501 13.62 -10.88 -2.01
CA PHE A 501 12.86 -9.78 -1.41
C PHE A 501 13.67 -8.47 -1.26
N PRO A 502 14.93 -8.48 -0.78
CA PRO A 502 15.70 -7.25 -0.67
C PRO A 502 15.95 -6.51 -1.97
N TYR A 503 16.28 -7.25 -3.03
CA TYR A 503 16.48 -6.68 -4.36
C TYR A 503 15.18 -6.13 -4.93
N SER A 504 14.07 -6.85 -4.74
CA SER A 504 12.74 -6.37 -5.17
C SER A 504 12.34 -5.10 -4.42
N ALA A 505 12.58 -5.03 -3.11
CA ALA A 505 12.20 -3.90 -2.28
C ALA A 505 12.94 -2.60 -2.63
N VAL A 506 14.19 -2.69 -3.05
CA VAL A 506 14.92 -1.53 -3.61
C VAL A 506 14.45 -1.27 -5.04
N GLY A 507 14.39 -2.32 -5.86
CA GLY A 507 14.11 -2.24 -7.29
C GLY A 507 12.78 -1.57 -7.59
N PHE A 508 11.69 -1.89 -6.87
CA PHE A 508 10.38 -1.31 -7.21
C PHE A 508 10.35 0.20 -6.97
N VAL A 509 11.09 0.68 -5.96
CA VAL A 509 11.20 2.11 -5.65
C VAL A 509 12.03 2.81 -6.73
N LEU A 510 13.16 2.22 -7.13
CA LEU A 510 14.06 2.79 -8.13
C LEU A 510 13.45 2.75 -9.53
N VAL A 511 12.77 1.67 -9.93
CA VAL A 511 12.02 1.59 -11.18
C VAL A 511 10.92 2.64 -11.22
N ALA A 512 10.19 2.82 -10.12
CA ALA A 512 9.15 3.85 -10.03
C ALA A 512 9.73 5.27 -10.10
N ALA A 513 10.86 5.53 -9.41
CA ALA A 513 11.58 6.79 -9.50
C ALA A 513 12.06 7.06 -10.92
N ALA A 514 12.73 6.09 -11.55
CA ALA A 514 13.24 6.21 -12.92
C ALA A 514 12.11 6.46 -13.92
N SER A 515 11.01 5.71 -13.82
CA SER A 515 9.86 5.85 -14.73
C SER A 515 9.24 7.25 -14.65
N ALA A 516 9.05 7.76 -13.43
CA ALA A 516 8.48 9.07 -13.24
C ALA A 516 9.45 10.19 -13.64
N LEU A 517 10.75 10.07 -13.34
CA LEU A 517 11.76 11.03 -13.81
C LEU A 517 11.83 11.08 -15.34
N LEU A 518 11.79 9.92 -16.01
CA LEU A 518 11.75 9.83 -17.47
C LEU A 518 10.52 10.54 -18.04
N VAL A 519 9.34 10.38 -17.43
CA VAL A 519 8.11 11.07 -17.86
C VAL A 519 8.19 12.59 -17.67
N GLN A 520 8.97 13.10 -16.71
CA GLN A 520 9.16 14.54 -16.55
C GLN A 520 10.12 15.15 -17.58
N VAL A 521 10.88 14.35 -18.31
CA VAL A 521 11.74 14.83 -19.39
C VAL A 521 10.86 15.19 -20.61
N PRO A 522 10.78 16.46 -21.05
CA PRO A 522 9.82 16.87 -22.08
C PRO A 522 9.94 16.13 -23.42
N PRO A 523 11.16 15.82 -23.94
CA PRO A 523 11.32 14.97 -25.12
C PRO A 523 10.73 13.56 -24.95
N VAL A 524 10.94 12.93 -23.80
CA VAL A 524 10.42 11.58 -23.51
C VAL A 524 8.90 11.62 -23.43
N ARG A 525 8.34 12.59 -22.72
CA ARG A 525 6.88 12.79 -22.66
C ARG A 525 6.27 12.99 -24.04
N SER A 526 6.88 13.84 -24.86
CA SER A 526 6.41 14.12 -26.21
C SER A 526 6.48 12.88 -27.09
N ALA A 527 7.56 12.09 -26.98
CA ALA A 527 7.68 10.82 -27.69
C ALA A 527 6.61 9.80 -27.27
N LEU A 528 6.33 9.66 -25.96
CA LEU A 528 5.28 8.77 -25.46
C LEU A 528 3.89 9.18 -25.97
N VAL A 529 3.58 10.48 -25.91
CA VAL A 529 2.32 11.01 -26.44
C VAL A 529 2.24 10.81 -27.96
N TRP A 530 3.33 11.02 -28.69
CA TRP A 530 3.40 10.82 -30.14
C TRP A 530 3.23 9.35 -30.55
N ILE A 531 3.79 8.40 -29.78
CA ILE A 531 3.56 6.97 -30.03
C ILE A 531 2.07 6.65 -29.90
N LEU A 532 1.37 7.30 -28.95
CA LEU A 532 -0.03 7.07 -28.64
C LEU A 532 -1.01 7.95 -29.44
N SER A 533 -0.52 9.00 -30.12
CA SER A 533 -1.35 9.78 -31.03
C SER A 533 -1.57 8.97 -32.31
N THR A 534 -2.83 8.78 -32.63
CA THR A 534 -3.29 8.20 -33.91
C THR A 534 -4.02 9.26 -34.68
#